data_AF-A0ABD1I4W6-F1
#
_entry.id   AF-A0ABD1I4W6-F1
#
_cell.length_a   1.000
_cell.length_b   1.000
_cell.length_c   1.000
_cell.angle_alpha   90.00
_cell.angle_beta   90.00
_cell.angle_gamma   90.00
#
_symmetry.space_group_name_H-M   'P 1'
#
loop_
_entity.id
_entity.type
_entity.pdbx_description
1 polymer ?
#
loop_
_entity_poly.entity_id
_entity_poly.type
_entity_poly.pdbx_seq_one_letter_code
_entity_poly.pdbx_strand_id
1 'polypeptide(L)'
;MASASISSSSSSSTLFKSRTFHLHSPSSFLPFKSKNPIKMPLLVKPLRSVRAEFDMSFFATDLGGPPPIEGFGDLENKEEPECPPGLRQYETMAILRPNISEDERLAFTNKYQDLLSAVGAMHVEFLNKGVRPLAYSIKKRNKAGETNTYLDSIQILVTFFTKPDSVSIIGETLQRDDDVIRSSTFKIRKRKY
;
A
#
# COMPACT_ATOMS: atom_id res chain seq x y z
N MET A 1 -61.19 -27.99 11.73
CA MET A 1 -61.71 -28.08 10.34
C MET A 1 -61.12 -26.88 9.60
N ALA A 2 -60.37 -26.93 8.50
CA ALA A 2 -59.86 -27.99 7.66
C ALA A 2 -58.55 -27.46 7.02
N SER A 3 -57.63 -28.39 6.77
CA SER A 3 -56.36 -28.29 6.08
C SER A 3 -56.49 -28.01 4.58
N ALA A 4 -55.48 -27.40 3.95
CA ALA A 4 -55.16 -27.64 2.55
C ALA A 4 -53.66 -27.41 2.26
N SER A 5 -52.99 -28.50 1.93
CA SER A 5 -51.63 -28.62 1.39
C SER A 5 -51.73 -28.72 -0.13
N ILE A 6 -50.76 -28.20 -0.89
CA ILE A 6 -50.60 -28.53 -2.32
C ILE A 6 -49.12 -28.66 -2.67
N SER A 7 -48.65 -29.90 -2.71
CA SER A 7 -47.58 -30.44 -3.58
C SER A 7 -48.11 -30.52 -5.02
N SER A 8 -47.39 -30.62 -6.14
CA SER A 8 -46.03 -30.98 -6.54
C SER A 8 -45.96 -30.75 -8.07
N SER A 9 -44.77 -30.65 -8.68
CA SER A 9 -44.33 -31.57 -9.74
C SER A 9 -43.15 -31.06 -10.56
N SER A 10 -42.32 -32.04 -10.85
CA SER A 10 -41.09 -32.13 -11.62
C SER A 10 -41.28 -32.13 -13.14
N SER A 11 -40.26 -31.70 -13.87
CA SER A 11 -40.01 -32.18 -15.23
C SER A 11 -38.50 -32.32 -15.50
N SER A 12 -38.15 -33.53 -15.95
CA SER A 12 -36.83 -33.99 -16.37
C SER A 12 -36.68 -33.87 -17.88
N SER A 13 -35.46 -33.68 -18.39
CA SER A 13 -35.05 -34.23 -19.70
C SER A 13 -33.53 -34.33 -19.85
N THR A 14 -33.05 -35.56 -19.71
CA THR A 14 -32.17 -36.33 -20.63
C THR A 14 -30.85 -35.79 -21.18
N LEU A 15 -29.79 -36.56 -20.87
CA LEU A 15 -28.76 -37.14 -21.75
C LEU A 15 -28.12 -36.26 -22.84
N PHE A 16 -26.81 -36.05 -22.75
CA PHE A 16 -25.88 -36.46 -23.82
C PHE A 16 -24.53 -36.92 -23.26
N LYS A 17 -24.08 -38.05 -23.80
CA LYS A 17 -22.89 -38.83 -23.46
C LYS A 17 -21.66 -38.29 -24.20
N SER A 18 -20.57 -38.13 -23.46
CA SER A 18 -19.14 -38.28 -23.83
C SER A 18 -18.73 -38.34 -25.31
N ARG A 19 -17.76 -37.49 -25.68
CA ARG A 19 -16.77 -37.81 -26.73
C ARG A 19 -15.37 -37.40 -26.27
N THR A 20 -14.62 -38.40 -25.85
CA THR A 20 -13.17 -38.36 -25.72
C THR A 20 -12.57 -38.36 -27.13
N PHE A 21 -11.72 -37.38 -27.43
CA PHE A 21 -10.83 -37.44 -28.57
C PHE A 21 -9.39 -37.43 -28.05
N HIS A 22 -8.80 -38.61 -28.10
CA HIS A 22 -7.38 -38.83 -28.06
C HIS A 22 -6.89 -38.91 -29.52
N LEU A 23 -6.03 -37.97 -29.92
CA LEU A 23 -5.17 -38.16 -31.09
C LEU A 23 -3.73 -37.77 -30.73
N HIS A 24 -2.82 -38.69 -31.00
CA HIS A 24 -1.38 -38.53 -30.95
C HIS A 24 -0.86 -37.60 -32.07
N SER A 25 0.19 -36.84 -31.71
CA SER A 25 1.46 -36.52 -32.41
C SER A 25 1.49 -36.42 -33.96
N PRO A 26 2.28 -35.49 -34.56
CA PRO A 26 3.72 -35.39 -34.28
C PRO A 26 4.35 -33.98 -34.25
N SER A 27 5.54 -33.97 -33.65
CA SER A 27 6.72 -33.11 -33.85
C SER A 27 6.67 -32.00 -34.92
N SER A 28 7.00 -30.78 -34.48
CA SER A 28 8.14 -30.03 -35.04
C SER A 28 8.53 -28.89 -34.10
N PHE A 29 9.55 -29.14 -33.27
CA PHE A 29 10.31 -28.08 -32.61
C PHE A 29 11.10 -27.33 -33.67
N LEU A 30 10.78 -26.05 -33.89
CA LEU A 30 11.67 -25.14 -34.56
C LEU A 30 12.53 -24.43 -33.50
N PRO A 31 13.83 -24.70 -33.42
CA PRO A 31 14.73 -23.86 -32.65
C PRO A 31 14.95 -22.58 -33.46
N PHE A 32 14.39 -21.46 -33.00
CA PHE A 32 14.78 -20.15 -33.52
C PHE A 32 16.21 -19.84 -33.05
N LYS A 33 17.19 -20.37 -33.80
CA LYS A 33 18.60 -20.01 -33.70
C LYS A 33 18.76 -18.59 -34.23
N SER A 34 18.55 -17.59 -33.39
CA SER A 34 19.07 -16.25 -33.65
C SER A 34 20.56 -16.24 -33.30
N LYS A 35 21.40 -16.48 -34.32
CA LYS A 35 22.84 -16.20 -34.27
C LYS A 35 23.07 -14.80 -34.81
N ASN A 36 22.91 -13.79 -33.98
CA ASN A 36 23.48 -12.46 -34.22
C ASN A 36 23.99 -11.91 -32.88
N PRO A 37 25.31 -11.85 -32.64
CA PRO A 37 25.83 -11.07 -31.52
C PRO A 37 25.59 -9.60 -31.84
N ILE A 38 24.63 -8.98 -31.15
CA ILE A 38 24.52 -7.52 -31.11
C ILE A 38 25.76 -7.02 -30.38
N LYS A 39 26.76 -6.60 -31.16
CA LYS A 39 27.88 -5.81 -30.68
C LYS A 39 27.32 -4.45 -30.26
N MET A 40 27.01 -4.29 -28.98
CA MET A 40 26.85 -2.97 -28.39
C MET A 40 28.23 -2.32 -28.34
N PRO A 41 28.48 -1.19 -29.03
CA PRO A 41 29.68 -0.42 -28.76
C PRO A 41 29.55 0.18 -27.36
N LEU A 42 30.33 -0.36 -26.43
CA LEU A 42 30.74 0.32 -25.19
C LEU A 42 31.54 1.56 -25.60
N LEU A 43 30.85 2.63 -25.97
CA LEU A 43 31.42 3.96 -26.05
C LEU A 43 31.20 4.63 -24.70
N VAL A 44 32.02 4.22 -23.73
CA VAL A 44 32.24 4.98 -22.50
C VAL A 44 32.94 6.27 -22.91
N LYS A 45 32.16 7.30 -23.26
CA LYS A 45 32.66 8.67 -23.19
C LYS A 45 32.75 9.00 -21.71
N PRO A 46 33.92 9.37 -21.16
CA PRO A 46 33.95 9.95 -19.84
C PRO A 46 33.13 11.24 -19.92
N LEU A 47 31.98 11.26 -19.23
CA LEU A 47 31.29 12.51 -18.97
C LEU A 47 32.27 13.33 -18.13
N ARG A 48 32.89 14.34 -18.75
CA ARG A 48 33.70 15.32 -18.04
C ARG A 48 32.83 15.84 -16.89
N SER A 49 33.25 15.52 -15.67
CA SER A 49 32.85 16.27 -14.49
C SER A 49 33.27 17.72 -14.75
N VAL A 50 32.32 18.55 -15.14
CA VAL A 50 32.47 19.98 -14.98
C VAL A 50 32.20 20.19 -13.50
N ARG A 51 33.28 20.24 -12.72
CA ARG A 51 33.26 20.83 -11.39
C ARG A 51 32.83 22.27 -11.61
N ALA A 52 31.56 22.56 -11.38
CA ALA A 52 31.15 23.93 -11.15
C ALA A 52 31.84 24.33 -9.85
N GLU A 53 32.97 25.02 -9.97
CA GLU A 53 33.54 25.76 -8.86
C GLU A 53 32.59 26.92 -8.62
N PHE A 54 31.66 26.69 -7.69
CA PHE A 54 30.76 27.73 -7.22
C PHE A 54 31.60 28.68 -6.39
N ASP A 55 32.10 29.73 -7.05
CA ASP A 55 32.91 30.75 -6.42
C ASP A 55 32.02 31.58 -5.49
N MET A 56 32.10 31.29 -4.19
CA MET A 56 31.38 32.02 -3.14
C MET A 56 31.86 33.46 -2.97
N SER A 57 32.86 33.91 -3.74
CA SER A 57 33.31 35.31 -3.72
C SER A 57 32.27 36.30 -4.28
N PHE A 58 31.25 35.83 -5.01
CA PHE A 58 30.13 36.70 -5.43
C PHE A 58 29.34 37.28 -4.24
N PHE A 59 29.35 36.63 -3.08
CA PHE A 59 28.68 37.12 -1.88
C PHE A 59 29.63 37.88 -0.92
N ALA A 60 30.89 38.10 -1.30
CA ALA A 60 31.93 38.55 -0.39
C ALA A 60 32.43 39.98 -0.64
N THR A 61 31.68 40.85 -1.32
CA THR A 61 32.05 42.27 -1.42
C THR A 61 30.90 43.19 -1.00
N ASP A 62 31.04 43.64 0.24
CA ASP A 62 30.74 45.00 0.70
C ASP A 62 29.30 45.50 0.61
N LEU A 63 28.37 44.79 1.26
CA LEU A 63 27.19 45.41 1.88
C LEU A 63 26.90 44.67 3.20
N GLY A 64 26.81 45.44 4.28
CA GLY A 64 26.53 45.06 5.67
C GLY A 64 26.07 43.62 5.94
N GLY A 65 26.84 42.94 6.78
CA GLY A 65 26.70 41.52 7.09
C GLY A 65 25.27 41.04 7.32
N PRO A 66 24.94 39.82 6.88
CA PRO A 66 23.61 39.27 7.09
C PRO A 66 23.37 39.09 8.60
N PRO A 67 22.16 39.37 9.12
CA PRO A 67 21.81 38.98 10.48
C PRO A 67 22.07 37.46 10.63
N PRO A 68 22.42 36.99 11.84
CA PRO A 68 22.65 35.57 12.06
C PRO A 68 21.44 34.81 11.51
N ILE A 69 21.69 33.91 10.57
CA ILE A 69 20.66 33.01 10.04
C ILE A 69 20.34 32.03 11.17
N GLU A 70 19.48 32.49 12.09
CA GLU A 70 18.67 31.64 12.95
C GLU A 70 17.68 30.92 12.02
N GLY A 71 17.96 29.65 11.71
CA GLY A 71 17.08 28.93 10.79
C GLY A 71 17.48 27.53 10.37
N PHE A 72 18.59 26.98 10.89
CA PHE A 72 18.85 25.53 10.84
C PHE A 72 18.94 24.98 12.26
N GLY A 73 18.00 25.39 13.11
CA GLY A 73 17.67 24.68 14.33
C GLY A 73 16.81 23.49 13.96
N ASP A 74 17.42 22.30 13.94
CA ASP A 74 16.98 21.20 14.80
C ASP A 74 15.47 21.10 15.04
N LEU A 75 14.70 20.82 13.99
CA LEU A 75 13.25 20.71 14.08
C LEU A 75 12.72 19.48 13.33
N GLU A 76 13.16 18.28 13.72
CA GLU A 76 12.28 17.10 13.71
C GLU A 76 12.84 15.88 14.47
N ASN A 77 13.52 16.09 15.60
CA ASN A 77 13.33 15.12 16.70
C ASN A 77 12.03 15.49 17.39
N LYS A 78 10.89 15.29 16.72
CA LYS A 78 9.66 15.08 17.48
C LYS A 78 9.90 13.82 18.29
N GLU A 79 10.24 14.05 19.54
CA GLU A 79 10.40 13.06 20.59
C GLU A 79 9.22 12.10 20.49
N GLU A 80 9.48 10.90 19.93
CA GLU A 80 8.49 9.82 19.84
C GLU A 80 8.01 9.61 21.28
N PRO A 81 6.76 9.96 21.62
CA PRO A 81 6.36 10.01 23.01
C PRO A 81 6.55 8.63 23.61
N GLU A 82 7.24 8.61 24.74
CA GLU A 82 7.59 7.37 25.41
C GLU A 82 6.31 6.55 25.64
N CYS A 83 6.36 5.26 25.25
CA CYS A 83 5.24 4.35 25.39
C CYS A 83 4.72 4.43 26.84
N PRO A 84 3.46 4.86 27.07
CA PRO A 84 2.91 4.84 28.42
C PRO A 84 2.92 3.40 28.95
N PRO A 85 3.14 3.21 30.27
CA PRO A 85 3.36 1.90 30.85
C PRO A 85 2.19 0.96 30.54
N GLY A 86 2.51 -0.18 29.91
CA GLY A 86 1.55 -1.25 29.59
C GLY A 86 0.99 -1.24 28.16
N LEU A 87 1.24 -0.20 27.36
CA LEU A 87 0.91 -0.19 25.94
C LEU A 87 2.11 -0.57 25.07
N ARG A 88 1.84 -1.02 23.84
CA ARG A 88 2.86 -1.31 22.85
C ARG A 88 2.69 -0.38 21.66
N GLN A 89 3.80 0.06 21.11
CA GLN A 89 3.83 0.82 19.87
C GLN A 89 3.56 -0.09 18.67
N TYR A 90 2.61 0.31 17.86
CA TYR A 90 2.31 -0.32 16.58
C TYR A 90 2.28 0.74 15.48
N GLU A 91 2.69 0.31 14.30
CA GLU A 91 2.61 1.07 13.08
C GLU A 91 1.77 0.26 12.10
N THR A 92 0.68 0.83 11.59
CA THR A 92 -0.15 0.18 10.58
C THR A 92 -0.07 0.93 9.27
N MET A 93 0.30 0.20 8.23
CA MET A 93 0.20 0.65 6.86
C MET A 93 -1.14 0.21 6.29
N ALA A 94 -1.99 1.19 5.97
CA ALA A 94 -3.23 0.99 5.23
C ALA A 94 -3.01 1.42 3.77
N ILE A 95 -3.24 0.49 2.86
CA ILE A 95 -3.18 0.71 1.42
C ILE A 95 -4.61 0.81 0.91
N LEU A 96 -4.96 1.99 0.41
CA LEU A 96 -6.30 2.34 -0.04
C LEU A 96 -6.40 2.31 -1.57
N ARG A 97 -7.63 2.18 -2.08
CA ARG A 97 -7.94 2.34 -3.51
C ARG A 97 -7.55 3.74 -4.01
N PRO A 98 -7.07 3.89 -5.25
CA PRO A 98 -6.69 5.19 -5.81
C PRO A 98 -7.88 6.06 -6.23
N ASN A 99 -9.07 5.46 -6.37
CA ASN A 99 -10.28 6.16 -6.83
C ASN A 99 -11.00 6.95 -5.71
N ILE A 100 -10.45 6.93 -4.50
CA ILE A 100 -11.04 7.58 -3.32
C ILE A 100 -10.70 9.07 -3.36
N SER A 101 -11.70 9.92 -3.17
CA SER A 101 -11.49 11.38 -3.13
C SER A 101 -10.79 11.81 -1.83
N GLU A 102 -10.29 13.04 -1.80
CA GLU A 102 -9.65 13.59 -0.59
C GLU A 102 -10.61 13.66 0.61
N ASP A 103 -11.88 13.98 0.37
CA ASP A 103 -12.91 14.06 1.41
C ASP A 103 -13.24 12.68 1.99
N GLU A 104 -13.35 11.66 1.13
CA GLU A 104 -13.55 10.27 1.56
C GLU A 104 -12.34 9.75 2.35
N ARG A 105 -11.13 10.16 1.96
CA ARG A 105 -9.88 9.85 2.67
C ARG A 105 -9.84 10.52 4.06
N LEU A 106 -10.36 11.74 4.17
CA LEU A 106 -10.52 12.41 5.46
C LEU A 106 -11.57 11.68 6.32
N ALA A 107 -12.70 11.29 5.74
CA ALA A 107 -13.73 10.50 6.42
C ALA A 107 -13.19 9.14 6.91
N PHE A 108 -12.34 8.47 6.12
CA PHE A 108 -11.63 7.26 6.53
C PHE A 108 -10.76 7.53 7.77
N THR A 109 -9.98 8.60 7.75
CA THR A 109 -9.09 8.95 8.87
C THR A 109 -9.89 9.20 10.15
N ASN A 110 -10.99 9.96 10.06
CA ASN A 110 -11.87 10.22 11.21
C ASN A 110 -12.51 8.93 11.75
N LYS A 111 -13.04 8.06 10.88
CA LYS A 111 -13.62 6.76 11.27
C LYS A 111 -12.61 5.89 12.03
N TYR A 112 -11.38 5.82 11.53
CA TYR A 112 -10.34 5.00 12.17
C TYR A 112 -9.75 5.66 13.42
N GLN A 113 -9.74 6.98 13.50
CA GLN A 113 -9.41 7.70 14.72
C GLN A 113 -10.42 7.39 15.83
N ASP A 114 -11.72 7.39 15.51
CA ASP A 114 -12.78 7.05 16.46
C ASP A 114 -12.65 5.58 16.91
N LEU A 115 -12.38 4.66 15.98
CA LEU A 115 -12.16 3.25 16.31
C LEU A 115 -10.96 3.06 17.24
N LEU A 116 -9.83 3.70 16.93
CA LEU A 116 -8.63 3.62 17.76
C LEU A 116 -8.87 4.25 19.14
N SER A 117 -9.61 5.36 19.20
CA SER A 117 -10.00 5.99 20.47
C SER A 117 -10.91 5.09 21.30
N ALA A 118 -11.88 4.41 20.68
CA ALA A 118 -12.78 3.46 21.34
C ALA A 118 -12.05 2.21 21.85
N VAL A 119 -11.01 1.79 21.14
CA VAL A 119 -10.09 0.71 21.55
C VAL A 119 -9.19 1.13 22.73
N GLY A 120 -9.13 2.42 23.06
CA GLY A 120 -8.24 2.97 24.08
C GLY A 120 -6.81 3.12 23.57
N ALA A 121 -6.63 3.34 22.27
CA ALA A 121 -5.32 3.71 21.73
C ALA A 121 -4.94 5.11 22.20
N MET A 122 -3.67 5.27 22.56
CA MET A 122 -3.09 6.54 22.94
C MET A 122 -2.18 7.03 21.83
N HIS A 123 -2.12 8.36 21.67
CA HIS A 123 -1.26 9.06 20.71
C HIS A 123 -1.34 8.45 19.30
N VAL A 124 -2.46 8.74 18.63
CA VAL A 124 -2.72 8.29 17.26
C VAL A 124 -2.27 9.37 16.30
N GLU A 125 -1.30 9.03 15.45
CA GLU A 125 -0.80 9.91 14.40
C GLU A 125 -1.09 9.30 13.04
N PHE A 126 -1.69 10.10 12.16
CA PHE A 126 -1.96 9.73 10.78
C PHE A 126 -1.02 10.48 9.85
N LEU A 127 -0.20 9.75 9.12
CA LEU A 127 0.71 10.28 8.11
C LEU A 127 0.24 9.83 6.74
N ASN A 128 -0.13 10.81 5.92
CA ASN A 128 -0.57 10.56 4.57
C ASN A 128 0.61 10.63 3.59
N LYS A 129 0.91 9.51 2.92
CA LYS A 129 2.03 9.39 1.97
C LYS A 129 1.60 9.65 0.52
N GLY A 130 0.32 9.92 0.27
CA GLY A 130 -0.22 10.22 -1.06
C GLY A 130 -0.35 8.98 -1.96
N VAL A 131 -0.54 9.23 -3.26
CA VAL A 131 -0.66 8.19 -4.29
C VAL A 131 0.73 7.71 -4.71
N ARG A 132 0.96 6.40 -4.69
CA ARG A 132 2.18 5.77 -5.19
C ARG A 132 1.85 4.54 -6.04
N PRO A 133 2.55 4.32 -7.16
CA PRO A 133 2.43 3.09 -7.93
C PRO A 133 2.84 1.87 -7.12
N LEU A 134 2.10 0.78 -7.30
CA LEU A 134 2.37 -0.51 -6.71
C LEU A 134 3.41 -1.27 -7.54
N ALA A 135 4.19 -2.12 -6.87
CA ALA A 135 5.15 -2.98 -7.54
C ALA A 135 4.50 -4.05 -8.44
N TYR A 136 3.24 -4.40 -8.16
CA TYR A 136 2.44 -5.36 -8.92
C TYR A 136 0.95 -5.05 -8.75
N SER A 137 0.13 -5.53 -9.67
CA SER A 137 -1.32 -5.31 -9.63
C SER A 137 -1.98 -6.07 -8.47
N ILE A 138 -2.78 -5.40 -7.65
CA ILE A 138 -3.57 -6.03 -6.58
C ILE A 138 -5.02 -6.18 -7.04
N LYS A 139 -5.57 -7.38 -6.86
CA LYS A 139 -7.00 -7.66 -7.08
C LYS A 139 -7.74 -7.65 -5.75
N LYS A 140 -8.78 -6.84 -5.63
CA LYS A 140 -9.67 -6.80 -4.46
C LYS A 140 -11.11 -7.03 -4.91
N ARG A 141 -11.81 -7.91 -4.19
CA ARG A 141 -13.24 -8.13 -4.36
C ARG A 141 -14.00 -7.21 -3.41
N ASN A 142 -14.93 -6.44 -3.95
CA ASN A 142 -15.84 -5.60 -3.16
C ASN A 142 -16.98 -6.46 -2.58
N LYS A 143 -17.69 -5.95 -1.57
CA LYS A 143 -18.96 -6.52 -1.09
C LYS A 143 -20.03 -6.65 -2.18
N ALA A 144 -20.00 -5.77 -3.18
CA ALA A 144 -20.87 -5.85 -4.37
C ALA A 144 -20.52 -7.02 -5.32
N GLY A 145 -19.44 -7.76 -5.06
CA GLY A 145 -19.02 -8.91 -5.85
C GLY A 145 -18.07 -8.59 -7.00
N GLU A 146 -17.91 -7.32 -7.34
CA GLU A 146 -16.98 -6.84 -8.37
C GLU A 146 -15.52 -7.09 -7.98
N THR A 147 -14.70 -7.53 -8.94
CA THR A 147 -13.26 -7.71 -8.76
C THR A 147 -12.51 -6.58 -9.44
N ASN A 148 -11.94 -5.69 -8.65
CA ASN A 148 -11.17 -4.56 -9.14
C ASN A 148 -9.68 -4.85 -9.12
N THR A 149 -8.98 -4.37 -10.15
CA THR A 149 -7.51 -4.50 -10.26
C THR A 149 -6.88 -3.11 -10.17
N TYR A 150 -5.94 -2.94 -9.24
CA TYR A 150 -5.28 -1.66 -8.98
C TYR A 150 -3.80 -1.72 -9.31
N LEU A 151 -3.30 -0.69 -9.98
CA LEU A 151 -1.88 -0.46 -10.25
C LEU A 151 -1.30 0.62 -9.34
N ASP A 152 -2.13 1.54 -8.88
CA ASP A 152 -1.77 2.60 -7.95
C ASP A 152 -2.52 2.43 -6.62
N SER A 153 -2.01 3.09 -5.59
CA SER A 153 -2.62 3.09 -4.26
C SER A 153 -2.37 4.39 -3.51
N ILE A 154 -3.27 4.71 -2.59
CA ILE A 154 -3.03 5.77 -1.60
C ILE A 154 -2.52 5.09 -0.32
N GLN A 155 -1.40 5.56 0.21
CA GLN A 155 -0.80 4.99 1.42
C GLN A 155 -1.04 5.90 2.62
N ILE A 156 -1.71 5.36 3.64
CA ILE A 156 -1.87 6.01 4.94
C ILE A 156 -1.10 5.18 5.96
N LEU A 157 -0.24 5.86 6.70
CA LEU A 157 0.50 5.30 7.80
C LEU A 157 -0.11 5.78 9.11
N VAL A 158 -0.34 4.85 10.03
CA VAL A 158 -0.89 5.15 11.34
C VAL A 158 0.05 4.64 12.41
N THR A 159 0.56 5.55 13.22
CA THR A 159 1.37 5.23 14.41
C THR A 159 0.49 5.39 15.64
N PHE A 160 0.43 4.36 16.48
CA PHE A 160 -0.41 4.38 17.69
C PHE A 160 0.11 3.44 18.77
N PHE A 161 -0.24 3.74 20.02
CA PHE A 161 0.02 2.86 21.15
C PHE A 161 -1.27 2.17 21.57
N THR A 162 -1.28 0.84 21.62
CA THR A 162 -2.47 0.09 22.06
C THR A 162 -2.11 -1.19 22.81
N LYS A 163 -3.13 -1.78 23.44
CA LYS A 163 -3.04 -3.11 24.07
C LYS A 163 -2.92 -4.18 22.97
N PRO A 164 -2.13 -5.25 23.19
CA PRO A 164 -1.95 -6.30 22.18
C PRO A 164 -3.27 -7.01 21.81
N ASP A 165 -4.19 -7.13 22.75
CA ASP A 165 -5.46 -7.84 22.56
C ASP A 165 -6.37 -7.15 21.53
N SER A 166 -6.31 -5.82 21.46
CA SER A 166 -7.17 -5.02 20.58
C SER A 166 -6.65 -4.91 19.15
N VAL A 167 -5.41 -5.33 18.88
CA VAL A 167 -4.79 -5.23 17.55
C VAL A 167 -5.51 -6.13 16.54
N SER A 168 -6.03 -7.27 16.97
CA SER A 168 -6.80 -8.18 16.10
C SER A 168 -8.05 -7.50 15.57
N ILE A 169 -8.79 -6.80 16.45
CA ILE A 169 -10.04 -6.10 16.11
C ILE A 169 -9.78 -5.02 15.06
N ILE A 170 -8.69 -4.25 15.23
CA ILE A 170 -8.27 -3.22 14.27
C ILE A 170 -7.94 -3.86 12.91
N GLY A 171 -7.17 -4.95 12.92
CA GLY A 171 -6.78 -5.67 11.72
C GLY A 171 -7.97 -6.25 10.95
N GLU A 172 -8.91 -6.88 11.66
CA GLU A 172 -10.14 -7.43 11.09
C GLU A 172 -11.03 -6.34 10.50
N THR A 173 -11.15 -5.19 11.19
CA THR A 173 -11.94 -4.06 10.70
C THR A 173 -11.35 -3.49 9.40
N LEU A 174 -10.03 -3.30 9.35
CA LEU A 174 -9.33 -2.86 8.14
C LEU A 174 -9.51 -3.84 6.97
N GLN A 175 -9.50 -5.15 7.24
CA GLN A 175 -9.71 -6.15 6.18
C GLN A 175 -11.15 -6.17 5.64
N ARG A 176 -12.12 -5.89 6.52
CA ARG A 176 -13.56 -5.88 6.20
C ARG A 176 -13.98 -4.67 5.35
N ASP A 177 -13.22 -3.58 5.41
CA ASP A 177 -13.47 -2.41 4.61
C ASP A 177 -13.11 -2.64 3.12
N ASP A 178 -13.94 -2.11 2.24
CA ASP A 178 -13.78 -2.24 0.78
C ASP A 178 -12.75 -1.24 0.23
N ASP A 179 -12.58 -0.11 0.92
CA ASP A 179 -11.61 0.94 0.59
C ASP A 179 -10.17 0.51 0.81
N VAL A 180 -9.95 -0.42 1.74
CA VAL A 180 -8.63 -0.95 2.07
C VAL A 180 -8.36 -2.16 1.19
N ILE A 181 -7.41 -2.00 0.26
CA ILE A 181 -7.00 -3.11 -0.62
C ILE A 181 -6.02 -4.04 0.09
N ARG A 182 -5.22 -3.50 1.02
CA ARG A 182 -4.29 -4.28 1.85
C ARG A 182 -3.98 -3.50 3.13
N SER A 183 -3.90 -4.21 4.25
CA SER A 183 -3.42 -3.66 5.52
C SER A 183 -2.26 -4.49 6.03
N SER A 184 -1.34 -3.87 6.74
CA SER A 184 -0.25 -4.56 7.44
C SER A 184 0.12 -3.79 8.69
N THR A 185 0.12 -4.49 9.82
CA THR A 185 0.45 -3.92 11.13
C THR A 185 1.78 -4.47 11.61
N PHE A 186 2.65 -3.57 12.05
CA PHE A 186 3.99 -3.84 12.52
C PHE A 186 4.10 -3.45 13.99
N LYS A 187 4.77 -4.29 14.78
CA LYS A 187 5.19 -3.91 16.13
C LYS A 187 6.53 -3.21 16.04
N ILE A 188 6.59 -1.97 16.49
CA ILE A 188 7.84 -1.20 16.48
C ILE A 188 8.73 -1.62 17.65
N ARG A 189 10.01 -1.78 17.37
CA ARG A 189 11.06 -2.11 18.34
C ARG A 189 12.25 -1.22 18.05
N LYS A 190 12.88 -0.70 19.11
CA LYS A 190 14.13 0.06 18.99
C LYS A 190 15.18 -0.80 18.30
N ARG A 191 15.66 -0.34 17.14
CA ARG A 191 16.71 -1.02 16.38
C ARG A 191 18.03 -0.90 17.12
N LYS A 192 18.69 -2.03 17.33
CA LYS A 192 20.11 -2.09 17.75
C LYS A 192 20.93 -2.39 16.50
N TYR A 193 21.89 -1.53 16.20
CA TYR A 193 22.78 -1.67 15.05
C TYR A 193 24.06 -2.41 15.47
#